data_AF-A0A8T6SM99-F1
#
_entry.id   AF-A0A8T6SM99-F1
#
_cell.length_a   1.000
_cell.length_b   1.000
_cell.length_c   1.000
_cell.angle_alpha   90.00
_cell.angle_beta   90.00
_cell.angle_gamma   90.00
#
_symmetry.space_group_name_H-M   'P 1'
#
loop_
_entity.id
_entity.type
_entity.pdbx_description
1 polymer ?
#
loop_
_entity_poly.entity_id
_entity_poly.type
_entity_poly.pdbx_seq_one_letter_code
_entity_poly.pdbx_strand_id
1 'polypeptide(L)'
;SEEAADMFNFEDQQELHDNVIDKGLKKVGVKNLKMAEMVAKDRGIEINTKILDGKEFQEILDRTKEIDADLLVVVGRYGKHISKTMDIGSTSENLARLAPCNVLIVNKDIDGDFPVLDELMEALTTDHIEWTVDAEEFLSKAPKFVQGMARQMVNSWAKEEGLNKITVEDLKNAASERMPSRMADNMFPSD
;
A
#
# COMPACT_ATOMS: atom_id res chain seq x y z
N SER A 1 -17.53 33.23 -8.93
CA SER A 1 -16.50 34.25 -8.72
C SER A 1 -15.27 33.79 -9.49
N GLU A 2 -14.61 34.69 -10.22
CA GLU A 2 -13.31 34.41 -10.89
C GLU A 2 -12.27 33.82 -9.92
N GLU A 3 -12.45 34.00 -8.62
CA GLU A 3 -11.60 33.45 -7.54
C GLU A 3 -11.65 31.92 -7.36
N ALA A 4 -12.59 31.20 -7.99
CA ALA A 4 -12.62 29.72 -7.96
C ALA A 4 -11.93 29.09 -9.18
N ALA A 5 -11.66 29.87 -10.22
CA ALA A 5 -11.06 29.38 -11.47
C ALA A 5 -9.53 29.52 -11.47
N ASP A 6 -8.97 30.45 -10.70
CA ASP A 6 -7.51 30.65 -10.58
C ASP A 6 -6.81 29.63 -9.65
N MET A 7 -7.56 28.76 -8.97
CA MET A 7 -7.01 27.80 -8.00
C MET A 7 -6.83 26.38 -8.55
N PHE A 8 -7.01 26.17 -9.85
CA PHE A 8 -6.80 24.89 -10.51
C PHE A 8 -6.19 25.11 -11.90
N ASN A 9 -4.89 25.40 -11.91
CA ASN A 9 -4.12 25.47 -13.14
C ASN A 9 -3.94 24.04 -13.69
N PHE A 10 -4.56 23.77 -14.84
CA PHE A 10 -4.74 22.45 -15.44
C PHE A 10 -3.45 21.76 -15.95
N GLU A 11 -2.28 22.42 -15.87
CA GLU A 11 -1.00 21.88 -16.32
C GLU A 11 -0.34 20.95 -15.27
N ASP A 12 -0.65 21.13 -13.97
CA ASP A 12 -0.14 20.25 -12.89
C ASP A 12 -0.84 18.89 -12.84
N GLN A 13 -1.96 18.72 -13.55
CA GLN A 13 -2.70 17.46 -13.62
C GLN A 13 -2.06 16.40 -14.53
N GLN A 14 -1.08 16.74 -15.38
CA GLN A 14 -0.43 15.73 -16.22
C GLN A 14 0.82 15.08 -15.58
N GLU A 15 1.56 15.78 -14.69
CA GLU A 15 2.73 15.21 -14.00
C GLU A 15 2.39 14.41 -12.73
N LEU A 16 1.19 14.59 -12.18
CA LEU A 16 0.72 13.84 -11.00
C LEU A 16 0.35 12.38 -11.30
N HIS A 17 0.10 12.02 -12.57
CA HIS A 17 -0.40 10.68 -12.89
C HIS A 17 0.69 9.61 -13.05
N ASP A 18 1.92 9.97 -13.41
CA ASP A 18 3.00 8.97 -13.53
C ASP A 18 3.70 8.72 -12.19
N ASN A 19 3.85 9.75 -11.36
CA ASN A 19 4.53 9.65 -10.06
C ASN A 19 3.70 8.97 -8.95
N VAL A 20 2.38 8.92 -9.08
CA VAL A 20 1.48 8.34 -8.06
C VAL A 20 1.28 6.83 -8.29
N ILE A 21 1.29 6.37 -9.54
CA ILE A 21 1.12 4.95 -9.90
C ILE A 21 2.34 4.13 -9.46
N ASP A 22 3.54 4.58 -9.80
CA ASP A 22 4.79 3.87 -9.46
C ASP A 22 5.04 3.85 -7.95
N LYS A 23 4.77 4.95 -7.25
CA LYS A 23 4.83 4.99 -5.78
C LYS A 23 3.83 4.03 -5.14
N GLY A 24 2.62 3.91 -5.69
CA GLY A 24 1.58 3.01 -5.22
C GLY A 24 1.95 1.53 -5.40
N LEU A 25 2.38 1.15 -6.60
CA LEU A 25 2.82 -0.22 -6.91
C LEU A 25 4.05 -0.62 -6.09
N LYS A 26 5.03 0.27 -5.98
CA LYS A 26 6.21 0.07 -5.15
C LYS A 26 5.87 -0.10 -3.68
N LYS A 27 4.93 0.69 -3.15
CA LYS A 27 4.46 0.56 -1.76
C LYS A 27 3.83 -0.83 -1.51
N VAL A 28 3.02 -1.33 -2.44
CA VAL A 28 2.44 -2.69 -2.34
C VAL A 28 3.52 -3.76 -2.41
N GLY A 29 4.48 -3.63 -3.34
CA GLY A 29 5.61 -4.56 -3.44
C GLY A 29 6.42 -4.63 -2.15
N VAL A 30 6.80 -3.49 -1.58
CA VAL A 30 7.54 -3.41 -0.32
C VAL A 30 6.78 -4.06 0.83
N LYS A 31 5.46 -3.84 0.91
CA LYS A 31 4.62 -4.50 1.92
C LYS A 31 4.65 -6.03 1.78
N ASN A 32 4.52 -6.55 0.56
CA ASN A 32 4.54 -7.99 0.32
C ASN A 32 5.90 -8.60 0.67
N LEU A 33 7.01 -7.91 0.39
CA LEU A 33 8.34 -8.39 0.78
C LEU A 33 8.52 -8.43 2.31
N LYS A 34 8.05 -7.41 3.03
CA LYS A 34 8.06 -7.40 4.51
C LYS A 34 7.27 -8.57 5.09
N MET A 35 6.10 -8.88 4.53
CA MET A 35 5.32 -10.07 4.93
C MET A 35 6.16 -11.34 4.80
N ALA A 36 6.81 -11.53 3.65
CA ALA A 36 7.63 -12.71 3.39
C ALA A 36 8.80 -12.81 4.39
N GLU A 37 9.44 -11.70 4.73
CA GLU A 37 10.53 -11.65 5.72
C GLU A 37 10.03 -12.06 7.12
N MET A 38 8.85 -11.58 7.53
CA MET A 38 8.27 -11.95 8.82
C MET A 38 7.94 -13.44 8.89
N VAL A 39 7.28 -13.99 7.85
CA VAL A 39 6.97 -15.42 7.77
C VAL A 39 8.24 -16.28 7.76
N ALA A 40 9.27 -15.86 7.04
CA ALA A 40 10.54 -16.57 7.00
C ALA A 40 11.24 -16.53 8.36
N LYS A 41 11.30 -15.36 9.00
CA LYS A 41 11.92 -15.15 10.32
C LYS A 41 11.25 -15.96 11.42
N ASP A 42 9.92 -16.02 11.43
CA ASP A 42 9.15 -16.86 12.37
C ASP A 42 9.54 -18.34 12.26
N ARG A 43 9.91 -18.77 11.05
CA ARG A 43 10.40 -20.13 10.77
C ARG A 43 11.92 -20.29 10.91
N GLY A 44 12.64 -19.26 11.34
CA GLY A 44 14.10 -19.26 11.46
C GLY A 44 14.84 -19.30 10.12
N ILE A 45 14.19 -18.91 9.02
CA ILE A 45 14.74 -18.89 7.67
C ILE A 45 15.16 -17.46 7.33
N GLU A 46 16.39 -17.29 6.86
CA GLU A 46 16.88 -16.03 6.31
C GLU A 46 16.55 -15.94 4.82
N ILE A 47 16.02 -14.80 4.38
CA ILE A 47 15.71 -14.54 2.96
C ILE A 47 16.31 -13.21 2.51
N ASN A 48 16.69 -13.13 1.23
CA ASN A 48 17.07 -11.88 0.58
C ASN A 48 15.91 -11.37 -0.28
N THR A 49 15.47 -10.13 -0.04
CA THR A 49 14.38 -9.51 -0.79
C THR A 49 14.92 -8.39 -1.69
N LYS A 50 14.33 -8.24 -2.89
CA LYS A 50 14.69 -7.18 -3.85
C LYS A 50 13.44 -6.76 -4.60
N ILE A 51 13.20 -5.45 -4.68
CA ILE A 51 12.22 -4.87 -5.62
C ILE A 51 12.92 -4.69 -6.96
N LEU A 52 12.25 -5.13 -8.03
CA LEU A 52 12.69 -4.98 -9.41
C LEU A 52 11.66 -4.11 -10.14
N ASP A 53 12.15 -3.14 -10.91
CA ASP A 53 11.35 -2.20 -11.68
C ASP A 53 11.52 -2.55 -13.17
N GLY A 54 10.45 -3.03 -13.81
CA GLY A 54 10.51 -3.49 -15.21
C GLY A 54 9.42 -4.50 -15.55
N LYS A 55 9.57 -5.18 -16.68
CA LYS A 55 8.61 -6.22 -17.11
C LYS A 55 8.84 -7.49 -16.30
N GLU A 56 7.81 -7.99 -15.62
CA GLU A 56 7.94 -8.93 -14.51
C GLU A 56 8.72 -10.19 -14.87
N PHE A 57 8.37 -10.85 -15.98
CA PHE A 57 9.06 -12.08 -16.36
C PHE A 57 10.51 -11.81 -16.77
N GLN A 58 10.80 -10.67 -17.40
CA GLN A 58 12.15 -10.34 -17.87
C GLN A 58 13.06 -10.05 -16.69
N GLU A 59 12.59 -9.25 -15.73
CA GLU A 59 13.30 -8.94 -14.49
C GLU A 59 13.57 -10.21 -13.66
N ILE A 60 12.60 -11.12 -13.58
CA ILE A 60 12.81 -12.42 -12.90
C ILE A 60 13.88 -13.25 -13.64
N LEU A 61 13.81 -13.35 -14.96
CA LEU A 61 14.81 -14.08 -15.74
C LEU A 61 16.22 -13.49 -15.56
N ASP A 62 16.35 -12.17 -15.62
CA ASP A 62 17.64 -11.53 -15.47
C ASP A 62 18.16 -11.67 -14.05
N ARG A 63 17.29 -11.57 -13.03
CA ARG A 63 17.64 -11.86 -11.64
C ARG A 63 18.12 -13.30 -11.44
N THR A 64 17.50 -14.28 -12.09
CA THR A 64 17.94 -15.69 -11.98
C THR A 64 19.34 -15.92 -12.52
N LYS A 65 19.73 -15.18 -13.56
CA LYS A 65 21.10 -15.20 -14.10
C LYS A 65 22.07 -14.47 -13.18
N GLU A 66 21.66 -13.34 -12.60
CA GLU A 66 22.50 -12.55 -11.68
C GLU A 66 22.90 -13.33 -10.42
N ILE A 67 21.98 -14.09 -9.85
CA ILE A 67 22.20 -14.81 -8.59
C ILE A 67 22.73 -16.23 -8.78
N ASP A 68 22.96 -16.64 -10.03
CA ASP A 68 23.28 -18.02 -10.42
C ASP A 68 22.29 -19.00 -9.76
N ALA A 69 21.00 -18.80 -10.02
CA ALA A 69 19.93 -19.57 -9.37
C ALA A 69 20.01 -21.05 -9.80
N ASP A 70 20.75 -21.87 -9.04
CA ASP A 70 21.05 -23.25 -9.39
C ASP A 70 19.84 -24.19 -9.39
N LEU A 71 18.77 -23.89 -8.64
CA LEU A 71 17.76 -24.92 -8.32
C LEU A 71 16.34 -24.67 -8.81
N LEU A 72 15.75 -23.50 -8.51
CA LEU A 72 14.29 -23.38 -8.61
C LEU A 72 13.77 -21.94 -8.57
N VAL A 73 12.96 -21.58 -9.55
CA VAL A 73 12.05 -20.42 -9.48
C VAL A 73 10.68 -20.90 -9.04
N VAL A 74 10.15 -20.35 -7.94
CA VAL A 74 8.81 -20.65 -7.45
C VAL A 74 7.88 -19.49 -7.79
N VAL A 75 6.79 -19.76 -8.50
CA VAL A 75 5.79 -18.76 -8.88
C VAL A 75 4.37 -19.26 -8.71
N GLY A 76 3.45 -18.35 -8.41
CA GLY A 76 2.03 -18.67 -8.43
C GLY A 76 1.55 -19.03 -9.83
N ARG A 77 0.55 -19.90 -9.93
CA ARG A 77 -0.14 -20.22 -11.19
C ARG A 77 -0.73 -18.98 -11.84
N TYR A 78 -1.19 -18.03 -11.03
CA TYR A 78 -1.83 -16.80 -11.48
C TYR A 78 -1.22 -15.58 -10.78
N GLY A 79 -1.27 -14.45 -11.48
CA GLY A 79 -0.96 -13.13 -10.92
C GLY A 79 -2.22 -12.35 -10.52
N LYS A 80 -2.09 -11.02 -10.39
CA LYS A 80 -3.19 -10.12 -10.00
C LYS A 80 -4.34 -10.06 -11.02
N HIS A 81 -4.05 -10.34 -12.29
CA HIS A 81 -5.02 -10.30 -13.38
C HIS A 81 -5.41 -11.72 -13.78
N ILE A 82 -6.57 -12.18 -13.33
CA ILE A 82 -7.10 -13.52 -13.58
C ILE A 82 -8.39 -13.42 -14.40
N SER A 83 -8.48 -14.19 -15.48
CA SER A 83 -9.71 -14.40 -16.25
C SER A 83 -10.22 -15.83 -16.02
N LYS A 84 -11.54 -16.02 -16.04
CA LYS A 84 -12.21 -17.33 -15.90
C LYS A 84 -11.81 -18.34 -16.99
N THR A 85 -11.26 -17.86 -18.10
CA THR A 85 -10.83 -18.69 -19.23
C THR A 85 -9.33 -18.97 -19.23
N MET A 86 -8.57 -18.47 -18.26
CA MET A 86 -7.11 -18.63 -18.23
C MET A 86 -6.69 -19.88 -17.44
N ASP A 87 -5.89 -20.70 -18.08
CA ASP A 87 -5.28 -21.86 -17.43
C ASP A 87 -4.06 -21.49 -16.60
N ILE A 88 -3.27 -20.48 -16.99
CA ILE A 88 -2.08 -20.01 -16.28
C ILE A 88 -1.87 -18.52 -16.55
N GLY A 89 -1.21 -17.81 -15.63
CA GLY A 89 -0.80 -16.42 -15.82
C GLY A 89 0.33 -16.27 -16.84
N SER A 90 0.34 -15.16 -17.58
CA SER A 90 1.35 -14.89 -18.62
C SER A 90 2.78 -14.87 -18.09
N THR A 91 3.02 -14.31 -16.89
CA THR A 91 4.34 -14.33 -16.26
C THR A 91 4.79 -15.76 -15.98
N SER A 92 3.93 -16.58 -15.40
CA SER A 92 4.22 -17.97 -15.05
C SER A 92 4.43 -18.84 -16.29
N GLU A 93 3.65 -18.61 -17.34
CA GLU A 93 3.83 -19.26 -18.65
C GLU A 93 5.19 -18.90 -19.27
N ASN A 94 5.54 -17.61 -19.31
CA ASN A 94 6.81 -17.17 -19.86
C ASN A 94 8.00 -17.74 -19.09
N LEU A 95 7.93 -17.77 -17.75
CA LEU A 95 8.99 -18.35 -16.92
C LEU A 95 9.11 -19.86 -17.16
N ALA A 96 8.01 -20.60 -17.21
CA ALA A 96 8.05 -22.04 -17.49
C ALA A 96 8.68 -22.36 -18.86
N ARG A 97 8.60 -21.44 -19.82
CA ARG A 97 9.17 -21.61 -21.16
C ARG A 97 10.62 -21.13 -21.29
N LEU A 98 11.01 -20.09 -20.56
CA LEU A 98 12.24 -19.32 -20.81
C LEU A 98 13.23 -19.32 -19.65
N ALA A 99 12.83 -19.76 -18.46
CA ALA A 99 13.74 -19.80 -17.32
C ALA A 99 14.92 -20.74 -17.59
N PRO A 100 16.16 -20.33 -17.25
CA PRO A 100 17.33 -21.19 -17.40
C PRO A 100 17.40 -22.32 -16.36
N CYS A 101 16.45 -22.37 -15.41
CA CYS A 101 16.40 -23.30 -14.30
C CYS A 101 15.00 -23.93 -14.15
N ASN A 102 14.85 -24.85 -13.20
CA ASN A 102 13.55 -25.46 -12.92
C ASN A 102 12.55 -24.41 -12.44
N VAL A 103 11.28 -24.57 -12.82
CA VAL A 103 10.19 -23.70 -12.40
C VAL A 103 9.13 -24.53 -11.68
N LEU A 104 8.84 -24.19 -10.42
CA LEU A 104 7.72 -24.73 -9.66
C LEU A 104 6.55 -23.75 -9.72
N ILE A 105 5.48 -24.18 -10.39
CA ILE A 105 4.23 -23.43 -10.43
C ILE A 105 3.33 -23.94 -9.30
N VAL A 106 3.04 -23.07 -8.34
CA VAL A 106 2.18 -23.38 -7.20
C VAL A 106 0.76 -22.87 -7.45
N ASN A 107 -0.24 -23.71 -7.19
CA ASN A 107 -1.64 -23.28 -7.15
C ASN A 107 -2.04 -23.00 -5.70
N LYS A 108 -2.93 -22.04 -5.49
CA LYS A 108 -3.51 -21.84 -4.16
C LYS A 108 -4.59 -22.90 -3.96
N ASP A 109 -4.34 -23.87 -3.11
CA ASP A 109 -5.46 -24.58 -2.47
C ASP A 109 -6.10 -23.59 -1.50
N ILE A 110 -7.41 -23.38 -1.68
CA ILE A 110 -8.21 -22.40 -0.92
C ILE A 110 -8.26 -22.79 0.57
N ASP A 111 -7.87 -24.03 0.90
CA ASP A 111 -7.95 -24.64 2.24
C ASP A 111 -6.64 -24.59 3.03
N GLY A 112 -5.60 -23.93 2.51
CA GLY A 112 -4.37 -23.69 3.26
C GLY A 112 -4.62 -22.71 4.40
N ASP A 113 -4.89 -23.23 5.59
CA ASP A 113 -4.97 -22.45 6.83
C ASP A 113 -3.56 -21.89 7.12
N PHE A 114 -3.37 -20.60 6.81
CA PHE A 114 -2.16 -19.86 7.14
C PHE A 114 -2.50 -18.81 8.20
N PRO A 115 -2.82 -19.21 9.45
CA PRO A 115 -3.26 -18.28 10.50
C PRO A 115 -2.22 -17.18 10.78
N VAL A 116 -0.93 -17.53 10.64
CA VAL A 116 0.18 -16.57 10.75
C VAL A 116 0.12 -15.52 9.63
N LEU A 117 -0.30 -15.89 8.42
CA LEU A 117 -0.39 -14.94 7.31
C LEU A 117 -1.56 -13.96 7.50
N ASP A 118 -2.67 -14.41 8.08
CA ASP A 118 -3.82 -13.55 8.38
C ASP A 118 -3.50 -12.55 9.51
N GLU A 119 -2.88 -13.01 10.60
CA GLU A 119 -2.45 -12.15 11.71
C GLU A 119 -1.34 -11.16 11.29
N LEU A 120 -0.39 -11.61 10.46
CA LEU A 120 0.62 -10.74 9.86
C LEU A 120 0.04 -9.78 8.82
N MET A 121 -0.96 -10.21 8.04
CA MET A 121 -1.71 -9.34 7.14
C MET A 121 -2.41 -8.25 7.94
N GLU A 122 -3.08 -8.59 9.05
CA GLU A 122 -3.71 -7.61 9.93
C GLU A 122 -2.67 -6.62 10.46
N ALA A 123 -1.55 -7.09 11.02
CA ALA A 123 -0.47 -6.25 11.53
C ALA A 123 0.25 -5.38 10.46
N LEU A 124 0.21 -5.78 9.18
CA LEU A 124 0.80 -5.03 8.06
C LEU A 124 -0.25 -4.27 7.23
N THR A 125 -1.55 -4.50 7.46
CA THR A 125 -2.69 -3.75 6.92
C THR A 125 -3.22 -2.73 7.92
N THR A 126 -2.77 -2.76 9.17
CA THR A 126 -2.84 -1.66 10.15
C THR A 126 -1.98 -0.47 9.70
N ASP A 127 -2.29 0.03 8.50
CA ASP A 127 -2.37 1.45 8.15
C ASP A 127 -3.70 2.03 8.70
N HIS A 128 -4.40 1.27 9.55
CA HIS A 128 -5.62 1.63 10.26
C HIS A 128 -5.23 2.38 11.52
N ILE A 129 -5.18 3.71 11.39
CA ILE A 129 -5.11 4.57 12.56
C ILE A 129 -6.50 4.52 13.19
N GLU A 130 -6.58 4.00 14.41
CA GLU A 130 -7.84 3.93 15.14
C GLU A 130 -8.24 5.31 15.62
N TRP A 131 -9.47 5.73 15.33
CA TRP A 131 -10.02 6.94 15.91
C TRP A 131 -10.73 6.58 17.20
N THR A 132 -10.45 7.34 18.25
CA THR A 132 -11.25 7.27 19.48
C THR A 132 -12.69 7.70 19.22
N VAL A 133 -13.64 7.21 20.03
CA VAL A 133 -15.07 7.52 19.87
C VAL A 133 -15.32 9.03 19.98
N ASP A 134 -14.63 9.70 20.89
CA ASP A 134 -14.68 11.15 21.06
C ASP A 134 -14.03 11.91 19.89
N ALA A 135 -12.96 11.40 19.28
CA ALA A 135 -12.40 11.97 18.05
C ALA A 135 -13.36 11.85 16.85
N GLU A 136 -14.03 10.71 16.72
CA GLU A 136 -15.08 10.48 15.72
C GLU A 136 -16.26 11.45 15.90
N GLU A 137 -16.76 11.56 17.14
CA GLU A 137 -17.83 12.49 17.48
C GLU A 137 -17.42 13.94 17.23
N PHE A 138 -16.17 14.30 17.55
CA PHE A 138 -15.64 15.64 17.33
C PHE A 138 -15.60 15.99 15.83
N LEU A 139 -15.08 15.09 14.98
CA LEU A 139 -15.09 15.28 13.53
C LEU A 139 -16.52 15.37 12.97
N SER A 140 -17.47 14.62 13.54
CA SER A 140 -18.87 14.62 13.08
C SER A 140 -19.58 15.99 13.25
N LYS A 141 -19.07 16.84 14.15
CA LYS A 141 -19.57 18.22 14.36
C LYS A 141 -19.21 19.16 13.21
N ALA A 142 -18.15 18.85 12.44
CA ALA A 142 -17.78 19.64 11.26
C ALA A 142 -18.79 19.46 10.12
N PRO A 143 -18.95 20.42 9.19
CA PRO A 143 -19.85 20.28 8.05
C PRO A 143 -19.54 19.04 7.18
N LYS A 144 -20.58 18.32 6.72
CA LYS A 144 -20.40 17.05 5.97
C LYS A 144 -19.45 17.14 4.78
N PHE A 145 -19.45 18.27 4.06
CA PHE A 145 -18.61 18.46 2.88
C PHE A 145 -17.11 18.55 3.19
N VAL A 146 -16.72 18.78 4.45
CA VAL A 146 -15.30 18.85 4.86
C VAL A 146 -14.81 17.64 5.67
N GLN A 147 -15.72 16.83 6.22
CA GLN A 147 -15.38 15.69 7.08
C GLN A 147 -14.41 14.69 6.41
N GLY A 148 -14.63 14.37 5.14
CA GLY A 148 -13.76 13.45 4.39
C GLY A 148 -12.34 13.99 4.19
N MET A 149 -12.24 15.29 3.87
CA MET A 149 -10.95 15.98 3.68
C MET A 149 -10.19 16.08 5.02
N ALA A 150 -10.87 16.49 6.09
CA ALA A 150 -10.28 16.55 7.43
C ALA A 150 -9.77 15.17 7.89
N ARG A 151 -10.55 14.11 7.71
CA ARG A 151 -10.12 12.75 8.05
C ARG A 151 -8.86 12.34 7.30
N GLN A 152 -8.81 12.59 6.00
CA GLN A 152 -7.63 12.25 5.19
C GLN A 152 -6.39 13.00 5.65
N MET A 153 -6.52 14.29 5.94
CA MET A 153 -5.41 15.12 6.41
C MET A 153 -4.92 14.70 7.80
N VAL A 154 -5.82 14.46 8.75
CA VAL A 154 -5.44 13.99 10.10
C VAL A 154 -4.81 12.59 10.03
N ASN A 155 -5.33 11.68 9.19
CA ASN A 155 -4.72 10.37 8.97
C ASN A 155 -3.33 10.48 8.31
N SER A 156 -3.11 11.46 7.44
CA SER A 156 -1.78 11.69 6.84
C SER A 156 -0.80 12.22 7.88
N TRP A 157 -1.21 13.21 8.67
CA TRP A 157 -0.42 13.78 9.76
C TRP A 157 -0.05 12.72 10.80
N ALA A 158 -1.02 11.94 11.27
CA ALA A 158 -0.80 10.87 12.23
C ALA A 158 0.19 9.81 11.74
N LYS A 159 0.22 9.52 10.43
CA LYS A 159 1.23 8.61 9.85
C LYS A 159 2.64 9.17 9.87
N GLU A 160 2.78 10.46 9.63
CA GLU A 160 4.08 11.15 9.65
C GLU A 160 4.63 11.21 11.09
N GLU A 161 3.75 11.43 12.07
CA GLU A 161 4.05 11.39 13.50
C GLU A 161 4.18 9.97 14.07
N GLY A 162 3.94 8.93 13.26
CA GLY A 162 4.04 7.52 13.68
C GLY A 162 2.96 7.07 14.66
N LEU A 163 1.82 7.76 14.70
CA LEU A 163 0.68 7.45 15.56
C LEU A 163 -0.17 6.31 14.97
N ASN A 164 -0.58 5.38 15.83
CA ASN A 164 -1.51 4.31 15.50
C ASN A 164 -2.94 4.55 16.04
N LYS A 165 -3.14 5.64 16.81
CA LYS A 165 -4.42 6.04 17.38
C LYS A 165 -4.58 7.56 17.38
N ILE A 166 -5.74 8.06 16.96
CA ILE A 166 -6.09 9.49 16.93
C ILE A 166 -7.05 9.82 18.07
N THR A 167 -6.65 10.79 18.88
CA THR A 167 -7.44 11.43 19.93
C THR A 167 -7.96 12.79 19.49
N VAL A 168 -8.85 13.39 20.29
CA VAL A 168 -9.32 14.77 20.07
C VAL A 168 -8.16 15.78 20.13
N GLU A 169 -7.10 15.50 20.90
CA GLU A 169 -5.93 16.38 20.97
C GLU A 169 -5.12 16.33 19.67
N ASP A 170 -4.97 15.15 19.09
CA ASP A 170 -4.30 14.95 17.81
C ASP A 170 -5.00 15.69 16.66
N LEU A 171 -6.34 15.75 16.70
CA LEU A 171 -7.15 16.56 15.78
C LEU A 171 -6.81 18.05 15.87
N LYS A 172 -6.66 18.59 17.09
CA LYS A 172 -6.31 19.99 17.32
C LYS A 172 -4.87 20.28 16.89
N ASN A 173 -3.95 19.36 17.17
CA ASN A 173 -2.55 19.46 16.76
C ASN A 173 -2.43 19.49 15.23
N ALA A 174 -3.04 18.51 14.55
CA ALA A 174 -3.07 18.44 13.10
C ALA A 174 -3.68 19.70 12.46
N ALA A 175 -4.75 20.24 13.07
CA ALA A 175 -5.38 21.48 12.62
C ALA A 175 -4.47 22.71 12.75
N SER A 176 -3.81 22.85 13.90
CA SER A 176 -2.92 23.98 14.17
C SER A 176 -1.70 24.02 13.26
N GLU A 177 -1.21 22.85 12.84
CA GLU A 177 0.02 22.72 12.06
C GLU A 177 -0.23 22.75 10.55
N ARG A 178 -1.36 22.20 10.07
CA ARG A 178 -1.60 21.99 8.63
C ARG A 178 -2.72 22.80 8.01
N MET A 179 -3.57 23.48 8.79
CA MET A 179 -4.65 24.27 8.22
C MET A 179 -4.35 25.77 8.14
N PRO A 180 -4.74 26.43 7.04
CA PRO A 180 -4.85 27.88 7.00
C PRO A 180 -5.78 28.35 8.11
N SER A 181 -5.40 29.40 8.86
CA SER A 181 -6.06 29.81 10.12
C SER A 181 -7.58 29.96 10.00
N ARG A 182 -8.09 30.47 8.86
CA ARG A 182 -9.53 30.66 8.61
C ARG A 182 -10.34 29.36 8.52
N MET A 183 -9.70 28.23 8.20
CA MET A 183 -10.34 26.92 8.10
C MET A 183 -10.32 26.19 9.45
N ALA A 184 -9.24 26.37 10.22
CA ALA A 184 -9.11 25.85 11.57
C ALA A 184 -10.20 26.43 12.50
N ASP A 185 -10.44 27.74 12.45
CA ASP A 185 -11.46 28.41 13.29
C ASP A 185 -12.89 27.94 13.01
N ASN A 186 -13.19 27.58 11.75
CA ASN A 186 -14.51 27.07 11.34
C ASN A 186 -14.71 25.58 11.63
N MET A 187 -13.62 24.80 11.72
CA MET A 187 -13.67 23.37 12.04
C MET A 187 -13.58 23.09 13.54
N PHE A 188 -12.81 23.91 14.27
CA PHE A 188 -12.47 23.71 15.67
C PHE A 188 -12.67 25.02 16.44
N PRO A 189 -13.93 25.48 16.58
CA PRO A 189 -14.21 26.68 17.37
C PRO A 189 -13.69 26.47 18.80
N SER A 190 -12.96 27.46 19.30
CA SER A 190 -12.55 27.48 20.71
C SER A 190 -13.81 27.58 21.56
N ASP A 191 -13.97 26.66 22.52
CA ASP A 191 -15.02 26.74 23.55
C ASP A 191 -14.95 28.08 24.33
#